data_AF-A0A7R9XYS2-F1
#
_entry.id   AF-A0A7R9XYS2-F1
#
_cell.length_a   1.000
_cell.length_b   1.000
_cell.length_c   1.000
_cell.angle_alpha   90.00
_cell.angle_beta   90.00
_cell.angle_gamma   90.00
#
_symmetry.space_group_name_H-M   'P 1'
#
loop_
_entity.id
_entity.type
_entity.pdbx_description
1 polymer ?
#
loop_
_entity_poly.entity_id
_entity_poly.type
_entity_poly.pdbx_seq_one_letter_code
_entity_poly.pdbx_strand_id
1 'polypeptide(L)'
;GGGSEELLAGYARHAQRPTRDIDEMSASGLRSLHRRDLQRDHAACSSHGLSGHAPFLSAYVAPHAALEIPSRLKLLPGGAEKRVLRVALSRAPLSVPAELWTRKK
;
A
#
# COMPACT_ATOMS: atom_id res chain seq x y z
N GLY A 1 0.71 3.43 6.92
CA GLY A 1 0.53 4.75 6.29
C GLY A 1 -0.52 4.67 5.20
N GLY A 2 -1.33 5.73 5.06
CA GLY A 2 -2.42 5.79 4.07
C GLY A 2 -1.93 5.59 2.64
N GLY A 3 -2.72 4.92 1.81
CA GLY A 3 -2.45 4.66 0.38
C GLY A 3 -1.55 3.45 0.07
N SER A 4 -0.87 2.87 1.07
CA SER A 4 0.00 1.72 0.83
C SER A 4 -0.73 0.46 0.36
N GLU A 5 -2.03 0.33 0.67
CA GLU A 5 -2.82 -0.84 0.29
C GLU A 5 -3.18 -0.80 -1.19
N GLU A 6 -3.63 0.36 -1.66
CA GLU A 6 -3.98 0.66 -3.04
C GLU A 6 -2.77 0.59 -3.94
N LEU A 7 -1.62 1.13 -3.51
CA LEU A 7 -0.42 1.19 -4.36
C LEU A 7 0.30 -0.16 -4.49
N LEU A 8 0.23 -1.02 -3.47
CA LEU A 8 1.09 -2.21 -3.34
C LEU A 8 0.31 -3.51 -3.19
N ALA A 9 -0.93 -3.55 -3.66
CA ALA A 9 -1.78 -4.72 -3.62
C ALA A 9 -1.94 -5.33 -2.20
N GLY A 10 -2.22 -4.49 -1.21
CA GLY A 10 -2.20 -4.86 0.21
C GLY A 10 -3.46 -5.49 0.81
N TYR A 11 -4.56 -5.53 0.08
CA TYR A 11 -5.82 -6.13 0.56
C TYR A 11 -5.91 -7.63 0.26
N ALA A 12 -6.49 -8.40 1.18
CA ALA A 12 -6.74 -9.84 1.00
C ALA A 12 -7.51 -10.16 -0.29
N ARG A 13 -8.46 -9.30 -0.69
CA ARG A 13 -9.23 -9.45 -1.94
C ARG A 13 -8.37 -9.45 -3.21
N HIS A 14 -7.16 -8.88 -3.18
CA HIS A 14 -6.25 -8.91 -4.32
C HIS A 14 -5.65 -10.31 -4.53
N ALA A 15 -5.44 -11.08 -3.45
CA ALA A 15 -4.84 -12.42 -3.52
C ALA A 15 -5.79 -13.48 -4.11
N GLN A 16 -7.08 -13.17 -4.20
CA GLN A 16 -8.13 -14.07 -4.69
C GLN A 16 -8.43 -13.86 -6.19
N ARG A 17 -7.67 -13.01 -6.89
CA ARG A 17 -7.96 -12.57 -8.26
C ARG A 17 -6.77 -12.79 -9.19
N PRO A 18 -7.01 -12.97 -10.52
CA PRO A 18 -5.96 -12.92 -11.53
C PRO A 18 -5.17 -11.61 -11.45
N THR A 19 -3.87 -11.65 -11.78
CA THR A 19 -2.96 -10.49 -11.67
C THR A 19 -3.42 -9.27 -12.47
N ARG A 20 -4.09 -9.47 -13.61
CA ARG A 20 -4.63 -8.39 -14.46
C ARG A 20 -5.68 -7.54 -13.73
N ASP A 21 -6.46 -8.14 -12.84
CA ASP A 21 -7.52 -7.45 -12.10
C ASP A 21 -6.93 -6.60 -10.97
N ILE A 22 -5.71 -6.91 -10.51
CA ILE A 22 -5.07 -6.22 -9.38
C ILE A 22 -4.80 -4.75 -9.71
N ASP A 23 -4.32 -4.45 -10.92
CA ASP A 23 -4.02 -3.06 -11.31
C ASP A 23 -5.29 -2.20 -11.38
N GLU A 24 -6.37 -2.74 -11.96
CA GLU A 24 -7.66 -2.06 -12.04
C GLU A 24 -8.28 -1.85 -10.65
N MET A 25 -8.24 -2.87 -9.78
CA MET A 25 -8.70 -2.77 -8.40
C MET A 25 -7.88 -1.76 -7.60
N SER A 26 -6.56 -1.73 -7.80
CA SER A 26 -5.63 -0.80 -7.17
C SER A 26 -5.93 0.63 -7.58
N ALA A 27 -6.10 0.88 -8.89
CA ALA A 27 -6.45 2.20 -9.43
C ALA A 27 -7.82 2.67 -8.95
N SER A 28 -8.83 1.79 -8.96
CA SER A 28 -10.16 2.07 -8.42
C SER A 28 -10.10 2.43 -6.93
N GLY A 29 -9.36 1.64 -6.14
CA GLY A 29 -9.11 1.90 -4.74
C GLY A 29 -8.51 3.28 -4.51
N LEU A 30 -7.43 3.61 -5.25
CA LEU A 30 -6.72 4.88 -5.13
C LEU A 30 -7.62 6.09 -5.44
N ARG A 31 -8.42 6.03 -6.51
CA ARG A 31 -9.39 7.09 -6.86
C ARG A 31 -10.41 7.34 -5.75
N SER A 32 -10.83 6.28 -5.07
CA SER A 32 -11.83 6.35 -3.99
C SER A 32 -11.26 6.71 -2.62
N LEU A 33 -9.94 6.79 -2.47
CA LEU A 33 -9.28 6.87 -1.17
C LEU A 33 -9.57 8.19 -0.43
N HIS A 34 -9.73 9.28 -1.18
CA HIS A 34 -10.01 10.62 -0.65
C HIS A 34 -11.34 10.71 0.13
N ARG A 35 -12.33 9.89 -0.22
CA ARG A 35 -13.67 9.84 0.40
C ARG A 35 -13.84 8.69 1.41
N ARG A 36 -12.75 8.02 1.76
CA ARG A 36 -12.73 6.90 2.72
C ARG A 36 -11.64 7.15 3.74
N ASP A 37 -10.51 6.47 3.58
CA ASP A 37 -9.44 6.40 4.57
C ASP A 37 -8.81 7.78 4.79
N LEU A 38 -8.57 8.57 3.74
CA LEU A 38 -8.01 9.93 3.92
C LEU A 38 -8.99 10.89 4.57
N GLN A 39 -10.29 10.79 4.24
CA GLN A 39 -11.30 11.62 4.90
C GLN A 39 -11.38 11.30 6.39
N ARG A 40 -11.40 10.01 6.74
CA ARG A 40 -11.39 9.55 8.14
C ARG A 40 -10.14 10.01 8.87
N ASP A 41 -8.96 9.76 8.29
CA ASP A 41 -7.69 10.09 8.92
C ASP A 41 -7.54 11.61 9.07
N HIS A 42 -7.98 12.40 8.07
CA HIS A 42 -8.01 13.86 8.15
C HIS A 42 -8.94 14.35 9.26
N ALA A 43 -10.18 13.84 9.33
CA ALA A 43 -11.14 14.24 10.37
C ALA A 43 -10.65 13.90 11.78
N ALA A 44 -10.04 12.72 11.96
CA ALA A 44 -9.47 12.31 13.24
C ALA A 44 -8.26 13.17 13.64
N CYS A 45 -7.39 13.53 12.71
CA CYS A 45 -6.26 14.42 13.03
C CYS A 45 -6.73 15.85 13.33
N SER A 46 -7.62 16.39 12.49
CA SER A 46 -8.07 17.79 12.61
C SER A 46 -8.90 18.03 13.87
N SER A 47 -9.68 17.04 14.33
CA SER A 47 -10.41 17.15 15.60
C SER A 47 -9.51 17.31 16.82
N HIS A 48 -8.22 16.97 16.70
CA HIS A 48 -7.22 17.11 17.76
C HIS A 48 -6.16 18.18 17.46
N GLY A 49 -6.37 19.03 16.43
CA GLY A 49 -5.38 20.04 16.02
C GLY A 49 -4.08 19.44 15.47
N LEU A 50 -4.10 18.19 15.02
CA LEU A 50 -2.95 17.48 14.46
C LEU A 50 -2.99 17.49 12.93
N SER A 51 -1.80 17.33 12.33
CA SER A 51 -1.66 17.12 10.88
C SER A 51 -1.31 15.66 10.59
N GLY A 52 -2.14 14.99 9.81
CA GLY A 52 -1.88 13.64 9.31
C GLY A 52 -1.09 13.68 8.01
N HIS A 53 -0.05 12.85 7.90
CA HIS A 53 0.73 12.71 6.67
C HIS A 53 0.62 11.28 6.11
N ALA A 54 0.49 11.17 4.78
CA ALA A 54 0.42 9.89 4.06
C ALA A 54 1.60 9.74 3.07
N PRO A 55 2.81 9.36 3.54
CA PRO A 55 4.02 9.37 2.71
C PRO A 55 3.96 8.50 1.45
N PHE A 56 3.19 7.40 1.49
CA PHE A 56 2.98 6.54 0.32
C PHE A 56 2.27 7.27 -0.83
N LEU A 57 1.48 8.30 -0.52
CA LEU A 57 0.78 9.12 -1.51
C LEU A 57 1.59 10.34 -1.96
N SER A 58 2.84 10.48 -1.52
CA SER A 58 3.68 11.58 -1.98
C SER A 58 3.92 11.50 -3.49
N ALA A 59 4.14 12.65 -4.11
CA ALA A 59 4.50 12.74 -5.53
C ALA A 59 5.80 12.00 -5.88
N TYR A 60 6.63 11.67 -4.89
CA TYR A 60 7.86 10.90 -5.04
C TYR A 60 7.68 9.39 -4.91
N VAL A 61 6.57 8.92 -4.34
CA VAL A 61 6.35 7.48 -4.08
C VAL A 61 5.21 6.95 -4.94
N ALA A 62 4.08 7.66 -4.98
CA ALA A 62 2.88 7.17 -5.63
C ALA A 62 3.05 6.91 -7.13
N PRO A 63 3.66 7.81 -7.94
CA PRO A 63 3.85 7.56 -9.37
C PRO A 63 4.70 6.31 -9.65
N HIS A 64 5.82 6.17 -8.94
CA HIS A 64 6.71 5.01 -9.08
C HIS A 64 6.02 3.71 -8.65
N ALA A 65 5.36 3.72 -7.48
CA ALA A 65 4.66 2.54 -6.99
C ALA A 65 3.48 2.13 -7.89
N ALA A 66 2.76 3.11 -8.45
CA ALA A 66 1.60 2.85 -9.32
C ALA A 66 2.02 2.39 -10.72
N LEU A 67 2.97 3.09 -11.36
CA LEU A 67 3.27 2.93 -12.79
C LEU A 67 4.47 2.03 -13.09
N GLU A 68 5.50 2.04 -12.23
CA GLU A 68 6.78 1.41 -12.56
C GLU A 68 6.92 0.02 -11.95
N ILE A 69 6.30 -0.23 -10.79
CA ILE A 69 6.35 -1.54 -10.14
C ILE A 69 5.30 -2.47 -10.77
N PRO A 70 5.70 -3.56 -11.46
CA PRO A 70 4.75 -4.50 -12.03
C PRO A 70 3.95 -5.22 -10.95
N SER A 71 2.66 -5.50 -11.22
CA SER A 71 1.77 -6.15 -10.25
C SER A 71 2.31 -7.48 -9.68
N ARG A 72 3.01 -8.29 -10.50
CA ARG A 72 3.68 -9.53 -10.06
C ARG A 72 4.73 -9.33 -8.96
N LEU A 73 5.30 -8.13 -8.82
CA LEU A 73 6.23 -7.80 -7.74
C LEU A 73 5.49 -7.35 -6.47
N LYS A 74 4.28 -6.80 -6.62
CA LYS A 74 3.41 -6.37 -5.51
C LYS A 74 2.74 -7.57 -4.83
N LEU A 75 2.29 -8.54 -5.63
CA LEU A 75 1.62 -9.76 -5.15
C LEU A 75 1.80 -10.92 -6.15
N LEU A 76 2.09 -12.11 -5.62
CA LEU A 76 2.09 -13.36 -6.38
C LEU A 76 0.85 -14.19 -5.98
N PRO A 77 0.33 -15.07 -6.86
CA PRO A 77 -0.72 -16.02 -6.49
C PRO A 77 -0.34 -16.81 -5.23
N GLY A 78 -1.19 -16.78 -4.21
CA GLY A 78 -0.94 -17.43 -2.92
C GLY A 78 0.19 -16.82 -2.07
N GLY A 79 0.79 -15.72 -2.53
CA GLY A 79 1.88 -15.02 -1.84
C GLY A 79 1.41 -13.99 -0.82
N ALA A 80 2.36 -13.43 -0.08
CA ALA A 80 2.11 -12.33 0.85
C ALA A 80 1.84 -11.02 0.10
N GLU A 81 0.89 -10.25 0.60
CA GLU A 81 0.56 -8.90 0.14
C GLU A 81 1.71 -7.91 0.35
N LYS A 82 1.77 -6.88 -0.51
CA LYS A 82 2.84 -5.87 -0.51
C LYS A 82 4.23 -6.50 -0.55
N ARG A 83 4.41 -7.57 -1.33
CA ARG A 83 5.65 -8.35 -1.40
C ARG A 83 6.88 -7.47 -1.61
N VAL A 84 6.83 -6.55 -2.58
CA VAL A 84 7.94 -5.62 -2.85
C VAL A 84 8.33 -4.78 -1.62
N LEU A 85 7.36 -4.32 -0.83
CA LEU A 85 7.61 -3.56 0.39
C LEU A 85 8.23 -4.45 1.47
N ARG A 86 7.72 -5.68 1.64
CA ARG A 86 8.29 -6.65 2.60
C ARG A 86 9.75 -6.97 2.28
N VAL A 87 10.08 -7.13 0.99
CA VAL A 87 11.46 -7.31 0.52
C VAL A 87 12.31 -6.06 0.73
N ALA A 88 11.75 -4.86 0.53
CA ALA A 88 12.48 -3.61 0.79
C ALA A 88 12.79 -3.45 2.29
N LEU A 89 11.84 -3.78 3.18
CA LEU A 89 12.00 -3.69 4.63
C LEU A 89 13.04 -4.68 5.18
N SER A 90 13.23 -5.83 4.52
CA SER A 90 14.24 -6.81 4.92
C SER A 90 15.67 -6.45 4.53
N ARG A 91 15.85 -5.37 3.75
CA ARG A 91 17.15 -4.92 3.23
C ARG A 91 17.63 -3.66 3.94
N ALA A 92 18.95 -3.45 3.94
CA ALA A 92 19.53 -2.18 4.34
C ALA A 92 19.09 -1.06 3.36
N PRO A 93 18.85 0.17 3.84
CA PRO A 93 19.10 0.67 5.19
C PRO A 93 17.93 0.46 6.18
N LEU A 94 16.79 -0.08 5.74
CA LEU A 94 15.59 -0.15 6.59
C LEU A 94 15.70 -1.22 7.68
N SER A 95 16.32 -2.38 7.36
CA SER A 95 16.68 -3.46 8.29
C SER A 95 15.65 -3.71 9.40
N VAL A 96 14.38 -3.81 9.01
CA VAL A 96 13.28 -3.99 9.96
C VAL A 96 13.30 -5.43 10.49
N PRO A 97 13.04 -5.67 11.80
CA PRO A 97 12.95 -7.01 12.35
C PRO A 97 12.06 -7.94 11.52
N ALA A 98 12.53 -9.17 11.31
CA ALA A 98 11.89 -10.17 10.45
C ALA A 98 10.42 -10.40 10.81
N GLU A 99 10.12 -10.43 12.10
CA GLU A 99 8.79 -10.61 12.65
C GLU A 99 7.78 -9.59 12.12
N LEU A 100 8.20 -8.34 11.87
CA LEU A 100 7.29 -7.28 11.43
C LEU A 100 6.96 -7.36 9.94
N TRP A 101 7.94 -7.66 9.08
CA TRP A 101 7.72 -7.73 7.63
C TRP A 101 7.33 -9.13 7.13
N THR A 102 7.35 -10.15 7.98
CA THR A 102 6.79 -11.49 7.68
C THR A 102 5.39 -11.71 8.24
N ARG A 103 4.96 -10.91 9.23
CA ARG A 103 3.62 -11.01 9.83
C ARG A 103 2.53 -10.85 8.77
N LYS A 104 1.59 -11.79 8.73
CA LYS A 104 0.37 -11.66 7.93
C LYS A 104 -0.44 -10.47 8.44
N LYS A 105 -1.00 -9.70 7.51
CA LYS A 105 -1.93 -8.63 7.85
C LYS A 105 -3.24 -9.17 8.41
#